data_AF-A0A317H3Z8-F1
#
_entry.id   AF-A0A317H3Z8-F1
#
_cell.length_a   1.000
_cell.length_b   1.000
_cell.length_c   1.000
_cell.angle_alpha   90.00
_cell.angle_beta   90.00
_cell.angle_gamma   90.00
#
_symmetry.space_group_name_H-M   'P 1'
#
loop_
_entity.id
_entity.type
_entity.pdbx_description
1 polymer ?
#
loop_
_entity_poly.entity_id
_entity_poly.type
_entity_poly.pdbx_seq_one_letter_code
_entity_poly.pdbx_strand_id
1 'polypeptide(L)' 'MSWEYKVVEERLGSPQTLEADLNEYASQGWEFYAFSILGPIPSRWLVFRRPPKQSMTQAQMRGT' A
#
# COMPACT_ATOMS: atom_id res chain seq x y z
N MET A 1 -13.96 2.90 11.58
CA MET A 1 -12.86 2.05 11.08
C MET A 1 -12.07 2.89 10.08
N SER A 2 -10.78 3.17 10.32
CA SER A 2 -9.97 4.04 9.43
C SER A 2 -8.97 3.19 8.66
N TRP A 3 -9.03 3.18 7.33
CA TRP A 3 -8.04 2.50 6.47
C TRP A 3 -6.91 3.46 6.12
N GLU A 4 -5.67 2.96 6.05
CA GLU A 4 -4.55 3.67 5.43
C GLU A 4 -4.53 3.38 3.93
N TYR A 5 -4.15 4.36 3.10
CA TYR A 5 -4.04 4.21 1.64
C TYR A 5 -2.64 4.62 1.15
N LYS A 6 -2.13 3.90 0.15
CA LYS A 6 -0.87 4.23 -0.56
C LYS A 6 -1.11 4.14 -2.06
N VAL A 7 -0.59 5.12 -2.80
CA VAL A 7 -0.73 5.20 -4.25
C VAL A 7 0.65 5.14 -4.89
N VAL A 8 0.80 4.30 -5.91
CA VAL A 8 2.06 4.09 -6.63
C VAL A 8 1.79 4.29 -8.11
N GLU A 9 2.60 5.12 -8.76
CA GLU A 9 2.59 5.25 -10.21
C GLU A 9 3.57 4.25 -10.81
N GLU A 10 3.07 3.28 -11.58
CA GLU A 10 3.88 2.37 -12.37
C GLU A 10 3.91 2.85 -13.82
N ARG A 11 5.11 3.08 -14.36
CA ARG A 11 5.31 3.35 -15.79
C ARG A 11 5.34 2.04 -16.58
N LEU A 12 4.39 1.86 -17.50
CA LEU A 12 4.30 0.75 -18.42
C LEU A 12 5.57 0.69 -19.30
N GLY A 13 6.26 -0.45 -19.28
CA GLY A 13 7.54 -0.65 -19.98
C GLY A 13 8.78 -0.42 -19.10
N SER A 14 8.61 -0.14 -17.81
CA SER A 14 9.72 -0.13 -16.84
C SER A 14 10.07 -1.56 -16.40
N PRO A 15 11.32 -1.81 -15.94
CA PRO A 15 11.69 -3.11 -15.36
C PRO A 15 10.93 -3.41 -14.05
N GLN A 16 10.34 -2.40 -13.42
CA GLN A 16 9.47 -2.55 -12.27
C GLN A 16 8.07 -2.98 -12.74
N THR A 17 7.64 -4.16 -12.30
CA THR A 17 6.35 -4.75 -12.66
C THR A 17 5.38 -4.62 -11.50
N LEU A 18 4.08 -4.55 -11.82
CA LEU A 18 2.99 -4.68 -10.84
C LEU A 18 3.22 -5.82 -9.83
N GLU A 19 3.74 -6.96 -10.28
CA GLU A 19 4.02 -8.10 -9.40
C GLU A 19 5.10 -7.78 -8.35
N ALA A 20 6.14 -7.03 -8.71
CA ALA A 20 7.15 -6.57 -7.76
C ALA A 20 6.56 -5.63 -6.71
N ASP A 21 5.71 -4.68 -7.13
CA ASP A 21 5.01 -3.78 -6.20
C ASP A 21 4.05 -4.54 -5.28
N LEU A 22 3.26 -5.48 -5.82
CA LEU A 22 2.37 -6.33 -5.03
C LEU A 22 3.14 -7.09 -3.94
N ASN A 23 4.29 -7.69 -4.28
CA ASN A 23 5.13 -8.41 -3.33
C ASN A 23 5.77 -7.50 -2.27
N GLU A 24 6.32 -6.36 -2.69
CA GLU A 24 6.93 -5.39 -1.77
C GLU A 24 5.90 -4.87 -0.76
N TYR A 25 4.72 -4.48 -1.22
CA TYR A 25 3.69 -3.89 -0.39
C TYR A 25 2.95 -4.93 0.47
N ALA A 26 2.75 -6.15 -0.04
CA ALA A 26 2.23 -7.26 0.76
C ALA A 26 3.11 -7.54 1.99
N SER A 27 4.44 -7.51 1.85
CA SER A 27 5.38 -7.69 2.98
C SER A 27 5.23 -6.63 4.08
N GLN A 28 4.71 -5.45 3.73
CA GLN A 28 4.45 -4.33 4.62
C GLN A 28 3.01 -4.28 5.15
N GLY A 29 2.23 -5.35 4.93
CA GLY A 29 0.84 -5.48 5.34
C GLY A 29 -0.14 -4.66 4.50
N TRP A 30 0.25 -4.23 3.30
CA TRP A 30 -0.65 -3.56 2.36
C TRP A 30 -1.31 -4.56 1.43
N GLU A 31 -2.57 -4.31 1.13
CA GLU A 31 -3.41 -5.10 0.23
C GLU A 31 -3.74 -4.28 -1.02
N PHE A 32 -3.74 -4.91 -2.18
CA PHE A 32 -4.18 -4.26 -3.41
C PHE A 32 -5.67 -3.91 -3.33
N TYR A 33 -6.01 -2.67 -3.71
CA TYR A 33 -7.39 -2.17 -3.66
C TYR A 33 -7.95 -1.89 -5.05
N ALA A 34 -7.26 -1.08 -5.84
CA ALA A 34 -7.74 -0.63 -7.15
C ALA A 34 -6.59 -0.16 -8.03
N PHE A 35 -6.85 -0.03 -9.34
CA PHE A 35 -5.94 0.68 -10.23
C PHE A 35 -6.71 1.63 -11.17
N SER A 36 -6.02 2.62 -11.71
CA SER A 36 -6.55 3.53 -12.74
C SER A 36 -5.51 3.77 -13.84
N ILE A 37 -5.99 3.88 -15.08
CA ILE A 37 -5.19 4.24 -16.26
C ILE A 37 -5.80 5.51 -16.84
N LEU A 38 -5.01 6.59 -16.91
CA LEU A 38 -5.44 7.88 -17.44
C LEU A 38 -4.98 8.01 -18.90
N GLY A 39 -5.87 7.74 -19.86
CA GLY A 39 -5.65 8.02 -21.28
C GLY A 39 -4.48 7.25 -21.92
N PRO A 40 -3.88 7.76 -23.02
CA PRO A 40 -2.79 7.09 -23.74
C PRO A 40 -1.44 7.14 -22.99
N ILE A 41 -1.43 7.51 -21.71
CA ILE A 41 -0.22 7.61 -20.90
C ILE A 41 0.26 6.19 -20.58
N PRO A 42 1.54 5.85 -20.78
CA PRO A 42 2.10 4.57 -20.39
C PRO A 42 2.36 4.55 -18.87
N SER A 43 1.36 4.90 -18.06
CA SER A 43 1.42 4.83 -16.60
C SER A 43 0.09 4.29 -16.06
N ARG A 44 0.16 3.43 -15.05
CA ARG A 44 -1.00 3.03 -14.25
C ARG A 44 -0.77 3.41 -12.79
N TRP A 45 -1.84 3.83 -12.13
CA TRP A 45 -1.83 4.23 -10.74
C TRP A 45 -2.43 3.09 -9.92
N LEU A 46 -1.63 2.48 -9.05
CA LEU A 46 -2.00 1.38 -8.18
C LEU A 46 -2.34 1.92 -6.79
N VAL A 47 -3.48 1.52 -6.25
CA VAL A 47 -3.93 1.90 -4.91
C VAL A 47 -3.87 0.67 -4.03
N PHE A 48 -3.16 0.81 -2.92
CA PHE A 48 -3.06 -0.17 -1.85
C PHE A 48 -3.74 0.36 -0.60
N ARG A 49 -4.30 -0.54 0.21
CA ARG A 49 -4.91 -0.21 1.50
C ARG A 49 -4.44 -1.16 2.59
N ARG A 50 -4.45 -0.72 3.85
CA ARG A 50 -4.25 -1.61 5.00
C ARG A 50 -5.05 -1.14 6.20
N PRO A 51 -5.38 -2.05 7.15
CA PRO A 51 -5.90 -1.63 8.45
C PRO A 51 -4.91 -0.67 9.12
N PRO A 52 -5.42 0.27 9.94
CA PRO A 52 -4.55 1.20 10.63
C PRO A 52 -3.64 0.38 11.52
N LYS A 53 -2.33 0.65 11.51
CA LYS A 53 -1.44 0.06 12.52
C LYS A 53 -2.05 0.39 13.88
N GLN A 54 -2.58 -0.62 14.57
CA GLN A 54 -2.84 -0.49 15.98
C GLN A 54 -1.46 -0.27 16.58
N SER A 55 -1.12 1.00 16.84
CA SER A 55 -0.01 1.31 17.71
C SER A 55 -0.26 0.49 18.94
N MET A 56 0.59 -0.51 19.17
CA MET A 56 0.56 -1.31 20.37
C MET A 56 0.67 -0.30 21.51
N THR A 57 -0.45 0.01 22.13
CA THR A 57 -0.46 0.82 23.34
C THR A 57 0.27 -0.06 24.32
N GLN A 58 1.56 0.21 24.51
CA GLN A 58 2.31 -0.35 25.60
C GLN A 58 1.53 0.07 26.83
N ALA A 59 0.75 -0.87 27.38
CA ALA A 59 0.14 -0.71 28.67
C ALA A 59 1.33 -0.58 29.63
N GLN A 60 1.78 0.65 29.86
CA GLN A 60 2.57 1.00 31.03
C GLN A 60 1.66 0.71 32.21
N MET A 61 1.69 -0.55 32.69
CA MET A 61 1.22 -0.84 34.02
C MET A 61 2.21 -0.13 34.95
N ARG A 62 1.84 1.10 35.33
CA ARG A 62 2.44 1.84 36.42
C ARG A 62 2.48 0.93 37.63
N GLY A 63 3.64 0.87 38.29
CA GLY A 63 3.87 -0.02 39.41
C GLY A 63 2.89 0.18 40.56
N THR A 64 2.81 -0.85 41.39
CA THR A 64 2.65 -0.79 42.83
C THR A 64 3.55 -1.86 43.42
#